data_AF-A0ABD0QJB1-F1
#
_entry.id   AF-A0ABD0QJB1-F1
#
_cell.length_a   1.000
_cell.length_b   1.000
_cell.length_c   1.000
_cell.angle_alpha   90.00
_cell.angle_beta   90.00
_cell.angle_gamma   90.00
#
_symmetry.space_group_name_H-M   'P 1'
#
loop_
_entity.id
_entity.type
_entity.pdbx_description
1 polymer ?
#
loop_
_entity_poly.entity_id
_entity_poly.type
_entity_poly.pdbx_seq_one_letter_code
_entity_poly.pdbx_strand_id
1 'polypeptide(L)'
;MIWNSGGFRATNPESFLWWSLNINKEDITAAEERYITNEFRGRSEAEIAAQSPFLSTFTTSPAFSETSRYGNFRFTFPLTELMEAYKNQKCDGQEPVLRVFGTRLFKQEIEYVVLVHSPQFDEEFRDIPLLTSTSSPVVAYDGHQIIWKAQAICETHHFQIETSGKTVEIQNKHPFQFYVWDHVSLVFHTKDILTFPKRKLKASLSCLKLDPKVNLSCGENCSSLEAAKNFLKTLVDDENGEEHTQRSGVINTDVD
;
A
#
# COMPACT_ATOMS: atom_id res chain seq x y z
N MET A 1 4.52 -21.62 -3.32
CA MET A 1 4.67 -20.74 -2.13
C MET A 1 5.63 -19.62 -2.51
N ILE A 2 5.29 -18.35 -2.23
CA ILE A 2 6.03 -17.12 -2.66
C ILE A 2 7.53 -17.22 -2.37
N TRP A 3 7.88 -17.78 -1.20
CA TRP A 3 9.27 -18.00 -0.79
C TRP A 3 10.06 -18.89 -1.77
N ASN A 4 9.48 -20.02 -2.19
CA ASN A 4 10.15 -20.97 -3.07
C ASN A 4 10.23 -20.46 -4.52
N SER A 5 9.26 -19.65 -4.95
CA SER A 5 9.29 -19.01 -6.27
C SER A 5 10.16 -17.77 -6.33
N GLY A 6 10.73 -17.32 -5.19
CA GLY A 6 11.52 -16.09 -5.11
C GLY A 6 10.73 -14.83 -5.46
N GLY A 7 9.41 -14.85 -5.30
CA GLY A 7 8.57 -13.73 -5.75
C GLY A 7 7.09 -14.03 -5.89
N PHE A 8 6.38 -13.05 -6.43
CA PHE A 8 4.92 -13.00 -6.52
C PHE A 8 4.46 -13.37 -7.94
N ARG A 9 3.47 -14.24 -8.04
CA ARG A 9 2.85 -14.64 -9.32
C ARG A 9 1.36 -14.39 -9.27
N ALA A 10 0.80 -13.82 -10.34
CA ALA A 10 -0.64 -13.71 -10.49
C ALA A 10 -1.26 -15.11 -10.59
N THR A 11 -2.30 -15.37 -9.79
CA THR A 11 -3.00 -16.66 -9.77
C THR A 11 -4.30 -16.64 -10.56
N ASN A 12 -4.71 -15.46 -11.05
CA ASN A 12 -5.93 -15.29 -11.84
C ASN A 12 -5.65 -15.35 -13.35
N PRO A 13 -6.66 -15.65 -14.18
CA PRO A 13 -6.51 -15.70 -15.65
C PRO A 13 -6.06 -14.36 -16.25
N GLU A 14 -6.43 -13.26 -15.60
CA GLU A 14 -6.14 -11.88 -16.01
C GLU A 14 -4.68 -11.46 -15.71
N SER A 15 -3.88 -12.35 -15.10
CA SER A 15 -2.47 -12.08 -14.77
C SER A 15 -2.26 -10.84 -13.89
N PHE A 16 -3.17 -10.60 -12.94
CA PHE A 16 -3.15 -9.46 -12.04
C PHE A 16 -2.62 -9.80 -10.63
N LEU A 17 -1.62 -9.06 -10.16
CA LEU A 17 -1.10 -9.07 -8.80
C LEU A 17 -1.66 -7.91 -7.98
N TRP A 18 -2.44 -8.23 -6.96
CA TRP A 18 -3.13 -7.25 -6.11
C TRP A 18 -2.27 -6.80 -4.93
N TRP A 19 -2.18 -5.48 -4.73
CA TRP A 19 -1.50 -4.85 -3.61
C TRP A 19 -2.39 -3.78 -3.00
N SER A 20 -2.68 -3.89 -1.71
CA SER A 20 -3.41 -2.84 -0.98
C SER A 20 -2.44 -1.88 -0.30
N LEU A 21 -2.84 -0.62 -0.14
CA LEU A 21 -2.07 0.33 0.65
C LEU A 21 -2.01 -0.11 2.13
N ASN A 22 -0.86 0.14 2.75
CA ASN A 22 -0.66 -0.03 4.18
C ASN A 22 -0.22 1.32 4.75
N ILE A 23 -1.11 1.98 5.49
CA ILE A 23 -0.85 3.29 6.09
C ILE A 23 -0.53 3.05 7.57
N ASN A 24 0.68 3.41 7.98
CA ASN A 24 1.14 3.18 9.34
C ASN A 24 0.80 4.37 10.26
N LYS A 25 1.15 4.24 11.55
CA LYS A 25 0.89 5.28 12.55
C LYS A 25 1.67 6.55 12.25
N GLU A 26 2.89 6.41 11.73
CA GLU A 26 3.77 7.52 11.38
C GLU A 26 3.16 8.36 10.24
N ASP A 27 2.56 7.73 9.24
CA ASP A 27 1.85 8.37 8.14
C ASP A 27 0.62 9.15 8.63
N ILE A 28 -0.12 8.58 9.58
CA ILE A 28 -1.29 9.23 10.21
C ILE A 28 -0.83 10.46 11.00
N THR A 29 0.20 10.33 11.84
CA THR A 29 0.75 11.44 12.62
C THR A 29 1.28 12.55 11.70
N ALA A 30 2.03 12.20 10.65
CA ALA A 30 2.54 13.18 9.70
C ALA A 30 1.40 13.88 8.94
N ALA A 31 0.32 13.17 8.60
CA ALA A 31 -0.86 13.77 7.98
C ALA A 31 -1.57 14.75 8.93
N GLU A 32 -1.66 14.38 10.21
CA GLU A 32 -2.23 15.22 11.25
C GLU A 32 -1.41 16.51 11.40
N GLU A 33 -0.10 16.41 11.61
CA GLU A 33 0.81 17.55 11.74
C GLU A 33 0.69 18.53 10.58
N ARG A 34 0.62 18.01 9.34
CA ARG A 34 0.40 18.83 8.13
C ARG A 34 -0.94 19.56 8.18
N TYR A 35 -2.03 18.87 8.55
CA TYR A 35 -3.35 19.49 8.69
C TYR A 35 -3.29 20.65 9.68
N ILE A 36 -2.74 20.42 10.88
CA ILE A 36 -2.76 21.45 11.92
C ILE A 36 -1.85 22.63 11.58
N THR A 37 -0.71 22.38 10.93
CA THR A 37 0.21 23.42 10.48
C THR A 37 -0.42 24.31 9.40
N ASN A 38 -1.19 23.71 8.49
CA ASN A 38 -1.82 24.42 7.39
C ASN A 38 -3.02 25.26 7.85
N GLU A 39 -3.90 24.69 8.68
CA GLU A 39 -5.12 25.33 9.16
C GLU A 39 -4.85 26.35 10.28
N PHE A 40 -3.96 26.03 11.24
CA PHE A 40 -3.74 26.83 12.44
C PHE A 40 -2.34 27.46 12.44
N ARG A 41 -2.14 28.45 11.58
CA ARG A 41 -0.86 29.17 11.46
C ARG A 41 -0.52 29.95 12.74
N GLY A 42 0.77 30.01 13.06
CA GLY A 42 1.29 30.79 14.18
C GLY A 42 0.90 30.24 15.56
N ARG A 43 0.89 28.91 15.73
CA ARG A 43 0.84 28.27 17.04
C ARG A 43 2.23 28.27 17.69
N SER A 44 2.26 28.45 19.00
CA SER A 44 3.43 28.26 19.83
C SER A 44 3.77 26.77 19.98
N GLU A 45 5.02 26.46 20.33
CA GLU A 45 5.45 25.07 20.60
C GLU A 45 4.59 24.41 21.70
N ALA A 46 4.18 25.17 22.72
CA ALA A 46 3.31 24.67 23.78
C ALA A 46 1.92 24.28 23.27
N GLU A 47 1.33 25.07 22.36
CA GLU A 47 0.04 24.74 21.73
C GLU A 47 0.13 23.53 20.79
N ILE A 48 1.28 23.34 20.13
CA ILE A 48 1.53 22.15 19.30
C ILE A 48 1.65 20.91 20.19
N ALA A 49 2.45 20.98 21.25
CA ALA A 49 2.69 19.86 22.16
C ALA A 49 1.44 19.46 22.98
N ALA A 50 0.53 20.40 23.24
CA ALA A 50 -0.72 20.12 23.95
C ALA A 50 -1.80 19.46 23.08
N GLN A 51 -1.63 19.45 21.75
CA GLN A 51 -2.61 18.88 20.84
C GLN A 51 -2.65 17.36 20.98
N SER A 52 -3.83 16.84 21.31
CA SER A 52 -4.05 15.39 21.35
C SER A 52 -4.24 14.84 19.93
N PRO A 53 -3.73 13.63 19.63
CA PRO A 53 -4.00 12.97 18.35
C PRO A 53 -5.50 12.76 18.13
N PHE A 54 -5.98 13.06 16.93
CA PHE A 54 -7.39 12.97 16.59
C PHE A 54 -7.65 12.14 15.33
N LEU A 55 -6.76 12.14 14.33
CA LEU A 55 -6.95 11.37 13.10
C LEU A 55 -7.02 9.85 13.36
N SER A 56 -6.28 9.35 14.36
CA SER A 56 -6.30 7.93 14.74
C SER A 56 -7.70 7.42 15.10
N THR A 57 -8.58 8.32 15.55
CA THR A 57 -9.98 8.01 15.90
C THR A 57 -10.84 7.72 14.67
N PHE A 58 -10.44 8.25 13.49
CA PHE A 58 -11.15 8.09 12.23
C PHE A 58 -10.53 6.97 11.36
N THR A 59 -9.25 6.65 11.53
CA THR A 59 -8.52 5.67 10.72
C THR A 59 -8.79 4.24 11.18
N THR A 60 -10.05 3.80 11.10
CA THR A 60 -10.48 2.48 11.59
C THR A 60 -10.73 1.46 10.46
N SER A 61 -10.63 1.87 9.20
CA SER A 61 -10.74 0.95 8.06
C SER A 61 -9.53 0.00 7.98
N PRO A 62 -9.67 -1.15 7.28
CA PRO A 62 -8.59 -2.11 7.11
C PRO A 62 -7.28 -1.57 6.54
N ALA A 63 -7.29 -0.47 5.77
CA ALA A 63 -6.08 0.17 5.24
C ALA A 63 -5.13 0.68 6.35
N PHE A 64 -5.67 0.91 7.55
CA PHE A 64 -4.95 1.38 8.73
C PHE A 64 -4.77 0.26 9.79
N SER A 65 -5.19 -0.97 9.48
CA SER A 65 -5.20 -2.05 10.45
C SER A 65 -3.86 -2.78 10.58
N GLU A 66 -3.44 -2.96 11.83
CA GLU A 66 -2.31 -3.83 12.20
C GLU A 66 -2.69 -5.33 12.20
N THR A 67 -3.97 -5.67 12.01
CA THR A 67 -4.43 -7.05 11.83
C THR A 67 -4.55 -7.39 10.35
N SER A 68 -4.42 -8.67 10.02
CA SER A 68 -4.51 -9.15 8.66
C SER A 68 -5.89 -9.74 8.34
N ARG A 69 -6.41 -9.41 7.16
CA ARG A 69 -7.65 -10.00 6.63
C ARG A 69 -7.42 -11.27 5.81
N TYR A 70 -6.18 -11.57 5.43
CA TYR A 70 -5.88 -12.62 4.44
C TYR A 70 -4.96 -13.73 4.98
N GLY A 71 -4.66 -13.70 6.28
CA GLY A 71 -3.87 -14.72 6.98
C GLY A 71 -2.71 -14.15 7.79
N ASN A 72 -1.92 -14.99 8.44
CA ASN A 72 -0.90 -14.52 9.39
C ASN A 72 0.33 -13.87 8.76
N PHE A 73 0.51 -13.97 7.45
CA PHE A 73 1.70 -13.46 6.77
C PHE A 73 1.33 -12.28 5.89
N ARG A 74 2.02 -11.16 6.05
CA ARG A 74 1.88 -9.96 5.20
C ARG A 74 3.24 -9.53 4.69
N PHE A 75 3.38 -9.45 3.36
CA PHE A 75 4.50 -8.78 2.71
C PHE A 75 4.18 -7.30 2.57
N THR A 76 5.11 -6.44 2.99
CA THR A 76 4.96 -4.98 2.89
C THR A 76 6.20 -4.40 2.21
N PHE A 77 6.01 -3.68 1.11
CA PHE A 77 7.08 -3.06 0.34
C PHE A 77 6.85 -1.54 0.25
N PRO A 78 7.91 -0.72 0.30
CA PRO A 78 7.83 0.65 -0.18
C PRO A 78 7.34 0.67 -1.62
N LEU A 79 6.43 1.60 -1.94
CA LEU A 79 5.87 1.70 -3.28
C LEU A 79 6.97 1.89 -4.34
N THR A 80 7.95 2.74 -4.04
CA THR A 80 9.09 3.02 -4.93
C THR A 80 9.87 1.75 -5.26
N GLU A 81 10.13 0.89 -4.27
CA GLU A 81 10.82 -0.38 -4.49
C GLU A 81 9.99 -1.35 -5.35
N LEU A 82 8.67 -1.42 -5.12
CA LEU A 82 7.77 -2.25 -5.91
C LEU A 82 7.69 -1.77 -7.37
N MET A 83 7.55 -0.46 -7.58
CA MET A 83 7.51 0.18 -8.90
C MET A 83 8.84 0.00 -9.65
N GLU A 84 9.98 0.17 -8.98
CA GLU A 84 11.31 -0.01 -9.57
C GLU A 84 11.56 -1.48 -9.95
N ALA A 85 11.18 -2.42 -9.09
CA ALA A 85 11.27 -3.84 -9.40
C ALA A 85 10.39 -4.20 -10.62
N TYR A 86 9.18 -3.65 -10.69
CA TYR A 86 8.27 -3.87 -11.80
C TYR A 86 8.79 -3.24 -13.11
N LYS A 87 9.28 -1.99 -13.06
CA LYS A 87 9.92 -1.30 -14.17
C LYS A 87 11.06 -2.13 -14.77
N ASN A 88 11.99 -2.57 -13.93
CA ASN A 88 13.17 -3.31 -14.37
C ASN A 88 12.86 -4.73 -14.88
N GLN A 89 11.86 -5.41 -14.29
CA GLN A 89 11.58 -6.81 -14.63
C GLN A 89 10.46 -7.01 -15.65
N LYS A 90 9.56 -6.02 -15.81
CA LYS A 90 8.32 -6.16 -16.59
C LYS A 90 8.16 -5.09 -17.66
N CYS A 91 8.90 -3.98 -17.57
CA CYS A 91 8.78 -2.84 -18.48
C CYS A 91 10.06 -2.56 -19.27
N ASP A 92 11.04 -3.47 -19.27
CA ASP A 92 12.34 -3.27 -19.93
C ASP A 92 13.02 -1.93 -19.54
N GLY A 93 12.84 -1.52 -18.28
CA GLY A 93 13.36 -0.26 -17.75
C GLY A 93 12.54 0.99 -18.12
N GLN A 94 11.45 0.86 -18.88
CA GLN A 94 10.52 1.96 -19.17
C GLN A 94 9.58 2.23 -17.99
N GLU A 95 9.10 3.47 -17.88
CA GLU A 95 8.15 3.83 -16.84
C GLU A 95 6.84 3.02 -16.97
N PRO A 96 6.36 2.37 -15.90
CA PRO A 96 5.08 1.69 -15.92
C PRO A 96 3.93 2.67 -16.20
N VAL A 97 2.92 2.20 -16.92
CA VAL A 97 1.71 2.98 -17.21
C VAL A 97 0.67 2.70 -16.14
N LEU A 98 0.12 3.77 -15.56
CA LEU A 98 -0.94 3.69 -14.56
C LEU A 98 -2.28 4.09 -15.17
N ARG A 99 -3.33 3.32 -14.88
CA ARG A 99 -4.69 3.53 -15.40
C ARG A 99 -5.73 3.39 -14.30
N VAL A 100 -6.83 4.15 -14.42
CA VAL A 100 -7.99 4.06 -13.52
C VAL A 100 -8.80 2.82 -13.90
N PHE A 101 -8.50 1.69 -13.27
CA PHE A 101 -9.08 0.39 -13.61
C PHE A 101 -10.57 0.31 -13.27
N GLY A 102 -10.94 0.93 -12.14
CA GLY A 102 -12.35 1.07 -11.75
C GLY A 102 -12.53 1.13 -10.24
N THR A 103 -13.80 1.14 -9.84
CA THR A 103 -14.21 1.09 -8.44
C THR A 103 -14.95 -0.21 -8.18
N ARG A 104 -14.56 -0.92 -7.11
CA ARG A 104 -15.24 -2.14 -6.66
C ARG A 104 -15.97 -1.85 -5.36
N LEU A 105 -17.19 -2.34 -5.22
CA LEU A 105 -18.00 -2.23 -4.01
C LEU A 105 -18.19 -3.62 -3.42
N PHE A 106 -17.76 -3.81 -2.18
CA PHE A 106 -17.95 -5.06 -1.44
C PHE A 106 -18.50 -4.80 -0.04
N LYS A 107 -19.81 -5.01 0.15
CA LYS A 107 -20.51 -4.69 1.41
C LYS A 107 -20.29 -3.22 1.81
N GLN A 108 -19.41 -2.97 2.77
CA GLN A 108 -19.06 -1.64 3.28
C GLN A 108 -17.74 -1.09 2.70
N GLU A 109 -17.06 -1.87 1.86
CA GLU A 109 -15.76 -1.53 1.29
C GLU A 109 -15.91 -0.96 -0.12
N ILE A 110 -15.35 0.23 -0.34
CA ILE A 110 -15.18 0.84 -1.66
C ILE A 110 -13.69 0.78 -2.00
N GLU A 111 -13.33 0.00 -3.01
CA GLU A 111 -11.95 -0.13 -3.46
C GLU A 111 -11.76 0.62 -4.78
N TYR A 112 -10.89 1.62 -4.78
CA TYR A 112 -10.42 2.29 -5.99
C TYR A 112 -9.20 1.55 -6.53
N VAL A 113 -9.34 0.99 -7.72
CA VAL A 113 -8.32 0.13 -8.31
C VAL A 113 -7.53 0.90 -9.36
N VAL A 114 -6.22 0.94 -9.19
CA VAL A 114 -5.27 1.46 -10.17
C VAL A 114 -4.54 0.30 -10.83
N LEU A 115 -4.70 0.17 -12.14
CA LEU A 115 -3.94 -0.77 -12.94
C LEU A 115 -2.54 -0.20 -13.19
N VAL A 116 -1.52 -1.00 -12.96
CA VAL A 116 -0.13 -0.75 -13.33
C VAL A 116 0.26 -1.79 -14.37
N HIS A 117 0.67 -1.36 -15.56
CA HIS A 117 1.08 -2.28 -16.60
C HIS A 117 2.30 -1.78 -17.38
N SER A 118 3.00 -2.71 -18.02
CA SER A 118 4.10 -2.39 -18.94
C SER A 118 3.57 -1.65 -20.18
N PRO A 119 4.32 -0.65 -20.71
CA PRO A 119 3.96 0.07 -21.93
C PRO A 119 3.69 -0.84 -23.14
N GLN A 120 4.30 -2.04 -23.18
CA GLN A 120 4.07 -3.02 -24.26
C GLN A 120 2.60 -3.50 -24.34
N PHE A 121 1.82 -3.31 -23.28
CA PHE A 121 0.40 -3.65 -23.22
C PHE A 121 -0.52 -2.42 -23.35
N ASP A 122 -0.02 -1.28 -23.81
CA ASP A 122 -0.83 -0.06 -23.97
C ASP A 122 -2.05 -0.27 -24.88
N GLU A 123 -1.90 -1.00 -25.98
CA GLU A 123 -3.03 -1.31 -26.87
C GLU A 123 -4.05 -2.26 -26.22
N GLU A 124 -3.62 -3.14 -25.32
CA GLU A 124 -4.51 -4.06 -24.58
C GLU A 124 -5.37 -3.30 -23.57
N PHE A 125 -4.83 -2.25 -22.95
CA PHE A 125 -5.50 -1.46 -21.91
C PHE A 125 -5.92 -0.06 -22.36
N ARG A 126 -5.94 0.20 -23.67
CA ARG A 126 -6.22 1.51 -24.26
C ARG A 126 -7.55 2.14 -23.82
N ASP A 127 -8.56 1.30 -23.60
CA ASP A 127 -9.91 1.74 -23.24
C ASP A 127 -10.04 2.11 -21.76
N ILE A 128 -9.01 1.81 -20.96
CA ILE A 128 -8.95 2.17 -19.54
C ILE A 128 -8.27 3.54 -19.41
N PRO A 129 -8.89 4.55 -18.80
CA PRO A 129 -8.31 5.90 -18.74
C PRO A 129 -6.96 5.94 -18.04
N LEU A 130 -6.01 6.71 -18.59
CA LEU A 130 -4.73 6.98 -17.94
C LEU A 130 -4.94 7.68 -16.58
N LEU A 131 -4.15 7.27 -15.59
CA LEU A 131 -4.05 7.96 -14.31
C LEU A 131 -3.11 9.16 -14.48
N THR A 132 -3.69 10.35 -14.47
CA THR A 132 -2.99 11.64 -14.49
C THR A 132 -3.35 12.37 -13.20
N SER A 133 -2.63 13.45 -12.88
CA SER A 133 -2.91 14.26 -11.68
C SER A 133 -4.34 14.83 -11.63
N THR A 134 -5.02 14.89 -12.77
CA THR A 134 -6.39 15.41 -12.89
C THR A 134 -7.44 14.39 -13.30
N SER A 135 -7.07 13.16 -13.70
CA SER A 135 -8.06 12.22 -14.28
C SER A 135 -8.92 11.49 -13.25
N SER A 136 -8.50 11.47 -11.99
CA SER A 136 -9.31 10.90 -10.90
C SER A 136 -9.45 11.90 -9.74
N PRO A 137 -10.68 12.11 -9.23
CA PRO A 137 -10.89 12.96 -8.07
C PRO A 137 -10.41 12.32 -6.76
N VAL A 138 -10.18 11.00 -6.74
CA VAL A 138 -9.88 10.24 -5.52
C VAL A 138 -8.44 9.76 -5.44
N VAL A 139 -7.81 9.45 -6.58
CA VAL A 139 -6.45 8.90 -6.62
C VAL A 139 -5.62 9.65 -7.63
N ALA A 140 -4.37 9.94 -7.28
CA ALA A 140 -3.34 10.40 -8.21
C ALA A 140 -2.01 9.70 -7.91
N TYR A 141 -1.08 9.80 -8.86
CA TYR A 141 0.29 9.35 -8.72
C TYR A 141 1.22 10.45 -9.23
N ASP A 142 2.24 10.78 -8.46
CA ASP A 142 3.20 11.85 -8.78
C ASP A 142 4.58 11.33 -9.23
N GLY A 143 4.70 10.03 -9.47
CA GLY A 143 5.97 9.36 -9.78
C GLY A 143 6.66 8.73 -8.57
N HIS A 144 6.27 9.08 -7.34
CA HIS A 144 6.89 8.57 -6.12
C HIS A 144 5.87 7.94 -5.17
N GLN A 145 4.70 8.57 -5.03
CA GLN A 145 3.67 8.17 -4.07
C GLN A 145 2.27 8.18 -4.69
N ILE A 146 1.41 7.30 -4.17
CA ILE A 146 -0.02 7.38 -4.41
C ILE A 146 -0.59 8.48 -3.50
N ILE A 147 -1.28 9.44 -4.12
CA ILE A 147 -2.05 10.46 -3.42
C ILE A 147 -3.48 9.98 -3.37
N TRP A 148 -3.92 9.57 -2.19
CA TRP A 148 -5.29 9.15 -1.94
C TRP A 148 -6.07 10.26 -1.22
N LYS A 149 -7.08 10.80 -1.91
CA LYS A 149 -8.05 11.77 -1.38
C LYS A 149 -9.24 10.99 -0.82
N ALA A 150 -9.04 10.42 0.36
CA ALA A 150 -10.03 9.57 1.00
C ALA A 150 -11.35 10.29 1.24
N GLN A 151 -12.46 9.63 0.92
CA GLN A 151 -13.80 10.16 1.12
C GLN A 151 -14.46 9.59 2.37
N ALA A 152 -14.07 8.37 2.80
CA ALA A 152 -14.56 7.77 4.03
C ALA A 152 -13.56 6.75 4.60
N ILE A 153 -12.93 7.05 5.73
CA ILE A 153 -11.85 6.21 6.31
C ILE A 153 -12.25 5.41 7.55
N CYS A 154 -13.50 5.55 8.02
CA CYS A 154 -14.01 4.89 9.21
C CYS A 154 -15.15 3.92 8.89
N GLU A 155 -15.11 2.72 9.47
CA GLU A 155 -16.21 1.74 9.38
C GLU A 155 -17.46 2.25 10.11
N THR A 156 -17.26 2.99 11.20
CA THR A 156 -18.34 3.53 12.04
C THR A 156 -18.04 4.99 12.38
N HIS A 157 -19.04 5.86 12.24
CA HIS A 157 -18.88 7.29 12.48
C HIS A 157 -19.75 7.72 13.66
N HIS A 158 -19.10 8.25 14.69
CA HIS A 158 -19.75 8.75 15.91
C HIS A 158 -19.10 10.05 16.41
N PHE A 159 -18.07 10.50 15.70
CA PHE A 159 -17.19 11.58 16.11
C PHE A 159 -17.18 12.68 15.08
N GLN A 160 -17.17 13.93 15.53
CA GLN A 160 -16.95 15.09 14.69
C GLN A 160 -15.71 15.84 15.17
N ILE A 161 -14.93 16.34 14.21
CA ILE A 161 -13.84 17.28 14.47
C ILE A 161 -14.47 18.64 14.78
N GLU A 162 -14.20 19.17 15.97
CA GLU A 162 -14.57 20.52 16.38
C GLU A 162 -13.31 21.34 16.64
N THR A 163 -13.35 22.59 16.20
CA THR A 163 -12.23 23.51 16.37
C THR A 163 -12.56 24.51 17.47
N SER A 164 -11.73 24.53 18.52
CA SER A 164 -11.82 25.47 19.63
C SER A 164 -10.61 26.39 19.61
N GLY A 165 -10.76 27.57 18.99
CA GLY A 165 -9.63 28.47 18.78
C GLY A 165 -8.59 27.86 17.83
N LYS A 166 -7.42 27.47 18.37
CA LYS A 166 -6.31 26.85 17.63
C LYS A 166 -6.09 25.37 17.97
N THR A 167 -7.00 24.77 18.73
CA THR A 167 -6.97 23.35 19.06
C THR A 167 -8.08 22.60 18.34
N VAL A 168 -7.79 21.34 18.06
CA VAL A 168 -8.75 20.40 17.47
C VAL A 168 -9.20 19.44 18.55
N GLU A 169 -10.51 19.32 18.71
CA GLU A 169 -11.14 18.41 19.65
C GLU A 169 -12.06 17.44 18.90
N ILE A 170 -12.26 16.25 19.48
CA ILE A 170 -13.21 15.28 18.97
C ILE A 170 -14.44 15.30 19.87
N GLN A 171 -15.61 15.58 19.28
CA GLN A 171 -16.89 15.48 19.99
C GLN A 171 -17.69 14.28 19.51
N ASN A 172 -18.29 13.57 20.45
CA ASN A 172 -19.29 12.53 20.15
C ASN A 172 -20.64 13.21 19.88
N LYS A 173 -21.12 13.18 18.63
CA LYS A 173 -22.32 13.93 18.22
C LYS A 173 -23.49 13.06 17.77
N HIS A 174 -23.25 11.80 17.40
CA HIS A 174 -24.27 11.00 16.73
C HIS A 174 -24.40 9.59 17.31
N PRO A 175 -25.62 9.02 17.31
CA PRO A 175 -25.79 7.59 17.55
C PRO A 175 -25.00 6.80 16.50
N PHE A 176 -24.52 5.64 16.91
CA PHE A 176 -23.71 4.75 16.09
C PHE A 176 -24.30 4.56 14.67
N GLN A 177 -23.53 4.95 13.65
CA GLN A 177 -23.88 4.77 12.24
C GLN A 177 -22.78 3.98 11.54
N PHE A 178 -23.19 2.96 10.78
CA PHE A 178 -22.32 2.24 9.88
C PHE A 178 -22.08 3.07 8.62
N TYR A 179 -20.82 3.30 8.29
CA TYR A 179 -20.42 3.97 7.06
C TYR A 179 -19.74 2.99 6.11
N VAL A 180 -19.78 3.33 4.83
CA VAL A 180 -18.84 2.74 3.87
C VAL A 180 -17.45 3.33 4.16
N TRP A 181 -16.42 2.55 3.90
CA TRP A 181 -15.05 3.03 3.93
C TRP A 181 -14.39 2.75 2.59
N ASP A 182 -13.56 3.68 2.15
CA ASP A 182 -12.81 3.57 0.92
C ASP A 182 -11.34 3.24 1.17
N HIS A 183 -10.69 2.69 0.13
CA HIS A 183 -9.24 2.51 0.06
C HIS A 183 -8.78 2.37 -1.40
N VAL A 184 -7.48 2.31 -1.59
CA VAL A 184 -6.84 2.18 -2.89
C VAL A 184 -6.06 0.87 -2.96
N SER A 185 -6.18 0.19 -4.08
CA SER A 185 -5.34 -0.94 -4.43
C SER A 185 -4.64 -0.72 -5.76
N LEU A 186 -3.39 -1.17 -5.82
CA LEU A 186 -2.60 -1.24 -7.04
C LEU A 186 -2.65 -2.67 -7.57
N VAL A 187 -2.89 -2.79 -8.88
CA VAL A 187 -2.98 -4.07 -9.56
C VAL A 187 -1.94 -4.10 -10.65
N PHE A 188 -0.93 -4.94 -10.48
CA PHE A 188 0.16 -5.07 -11.43
C PHE A 188 -0.15 -6.18 -12.43
N HIS A 189 -0.20 -5.84 -13.71
CA HIS A 189 -0.29 -6.84 -14.77
C HIS A 189 1.05 -7.55 -14.94
N THR A 190 1.10 -8.85 -14.69
CA THR A 190 2.31 -9.66 -14.88
C THR A 190 1.98 -11.08 -15.30
N LYS A 191 2.47 -11.46 -16.48
CA LYS A 191 2.34 -12.83 -17.00
C LYS A 191 3.26 -13.82 -16.28
N ASP A 192 4.35 -13.30 -15.70
CA ASP A 192 5.38 -14.08 -15.01
C ASP A 192 5.54 -13.68 -13.54
N ILE A 193 6.50 -14.30 -12.84
CA ILE A 193 6.83 -13.99 -11.44
C ILE A 193 7.50 -12.61 -11.38
N LEU A 194 7.04 -11.75 -10.47
CA LEU A 194 7.75 -10.55 -10.03
C LEU A 194 8.69 -10.96 -8.89
N THR A 195 10.00 -10.98 -9.16
CA THR A 195 11.01 -11.58 -8.30
C THR A 195 11.65 -10.58 -7.35
N PHE A 196 12.05 -11.06 -6.18
CA PHE A 196 12.78 -10.28 -5.18
C PHE A 196 13.85 -11.17 -4.52
N PRO A 197 15.03 -10.63 -4.19
CA PRO A 197 16.01 -11.34 -3.39
C PRO A 197 15.38 -11.88 -2.09
N LYS A 198 15.71 -13.11 -1.68
CA LYS A 198 15.11 -13.72 -0.47
C LYS A 198 15.29 -12.87 0.78
N ARG A 199 16.44 -12.21 0.93
CA ARG A 199 16.70 -11.26 2.03
C ARG A 199 15.66 -10.13 2.06
N LYS A 200 15.30 -9.58 0.90
CA LYS A 200 14.26 -8.53 0.78
C LYS A 200 12.87 -9.10 1.07
N LEU A 201 12.54 -10.27 0.52
CA LEU A 201 11.28 -10.97 0.83
C LEU A 201 11.14 -11.19 2.35
N LYS A 202 12.19 -11.66 3.02
CA LYS A 202 12.18 -11.88 4.47
C LYS A 202 12.03 -10.58 5.25
N ALA A 203 12.77 -9.54 4.87
CA ALA A 203 12.70 -8.22 5.50
C ALA A 203 11.31 -7.58 5.35
N SER A 204 10.64 -7.81 4.22
CA SER A 204 9.27 -7.33 3.95
C SER A 204 8.18 -8.18 4.61
N LEU A 205 8.50 -9.36 5.13
CA LEU A 205 7.54 -10.32 5.67
C LEU A 205 7.29 -10.09 7.16
N SER A 206 6.04 -9.85 7.50
CA SER A 206 5.56 -9.68 8.87
C SER A 206 4.54 -10.75 9.26
N CYS A 207 4.55 -11.13 10.54
CA CYS A 207 3.56 -12.03 11.12
C CYS A 207 2.50 -11.24 11.89
N LEU A 208 1.25 -11.33 11.46
CA LEU A 208 0.13 -10.56 12.01
C LEU A 208 -0.95 -11.46 12.62
N LYS A 209 -1.70 -10.90 13.56
CA LYS A 209 -2.94 -11.52 14.04
C LYS A 209 -3.98 -11.46 12.93
N LEU A 210 -4.79 -12.50 12.82
CA LEU A 210 -5.97 -12.47 11.97
C LEU A 210 -6.97 -11.46 12.56
N ASP A 211 -7.60 -10.68 11.69
CA ASP A 211 -8.74 -9.85 12.07
C ASP A 211 -9.85 -10.75 12.61
N PRO A 212 -10.32 -10.56 13.86
CA PRO A 212 -11.36 -11.39 14.46
C PRO A 212 -12.70 -11.30 13.72
N LYS A 213 -12.92 -10.25 12.92
CA LYS A 213 -14.12 -10.09 12.10
C LYS A 213 -14.07 -10.88 10.80
N VAL A 214 -12.90 -11.39 10.39
CA VAL A 214 -12.74 -12.12 9.13
C VAL A 214 -12.83 -13.62 9.37
N ASN A 215 -13.83 -14.23 8.73
CA ASN A 215 -13.91 -15.68 8.60
C ASN A 215 -13.31 -16.08 7.26
N LEU A 216 -12.12 -16.69 7.28
CA LEU A 216 -11.49 -17.20 6.07
C LEU A 216 -12.32 -18.38 5.55
N SER A 217 -12.86 -18.22 4.35
CA SER A 217 -13.60 -19.28 3.66
C SER A 217 -12.74 -20.54 3.53
N CYS A 218 -13.34 -21.70 3.82
CA CYS A 218 -12.80 -23.07 3.79
C CYS A 218 -12.43 -23.71 5.15
N GLY A 219 -12.66 -23.07 6.30
CA GLY A 219 -12.50 -23.72 7.61
C GLY A 219 -11.04 -24.08 7.95
N GLU A 220 -10.08 -23.63 7.15
CA GLU A 220 -8.68 -23.67 7.48
C GLU A 220 -8.42 -22.59 8.53
N ASN A 221 -8.22 -23.03 9.78
CA ASN A 221 -7.73 -22.13 10.81
C ASN A 221 -6.33 -21.69 10.40
N CYS A 222 -6.17 -20.38 10.17
CA CYS A 222 -4.85 -19.76 10.13
C CYS A 222 -4.03 -20.22 11.34
N SER A 223 -2.73 -20.40 11.13
CA SER A 223 -1.82 -20.77 12.21
C SER A 223 -1.92 -19.76 13.36
N SER A 224 -1.59 -20.18 14.59
CA SER A 224 -1.43 -19.18 15.66
C SER A 224 -0.34 -18.18 15.27
N LEU A 225 -0.43 -16.94 15.78
CA LEU A 225 0.62 -15.94 15.55
C LEU A 225 2.00 -16.46 15.97
N GLU A 226 2.07 -17.26 17.04
CA GLU A 226 3.29 -17.89 17.50
C GLU A 226 3.83 -18.93 16.50
N ALA A 227 2.96 -19.80 15.98
CA ALA A 227 3.33 -20.76 14.95
C ALA A 227 3.83 -20.06 13.68
N ALA A 228 3.17 -18.98 13.24
CA ALA A 228 3.61 -18.18 12.11
C ALA A 228 4.99 -17.54 12.35
N LYS A 229 5.24 -17.00 13.55
CA LYS A 229 6.56 -16.46 13.95
C LYS A 229 7.64 -17.55 13.99
N ASN A 230 7.31 -18.74 14.47
CA ASN A 230 8.25 -19.86 14.49
C ASN A 230 8.59 -20.33 13.08
N PHE A 231 7.61 -20.41 12.18
CA PHE A 231 7.85 -20.68 10.76
C PHE A 231 8.73 -19.61 10.09
N LEU A 232 8.49 -18.32 10.37
CA LEU A 232 9.33 -17.24 9.83
C LEU A 232 10.82 -17.41 10.21
N LYS A 233 11.11 -17.92 11.41
CA LYS A 233 12.49 -18.20 11.85
C LYS A 233 13.15 -19.35 11.09
N THR A 234 12.38 -20.28 10.53
CA THR A 234 12.94 -21.40 9.75
C THR A 234 13.29 -21.00 8.31
N LEU A 235 12.92 -19.79 7.87
CA LEU A 235 13.26 -19.29 6.55
C LEU A 235 14.75 -18.90 6.49
N VAL A 236 15.51 -19.62 5.68
CA VAL A 236 16.95 -19.41 5.47
C VAL A 236 17.17 -18.45 4.31
N ASP A 237 17.97 -17.40 4.53
CA ASP A 237 18.38 -16.49 3.47
C ASP A 237 19.34 -17.20 2.52
N ASP A 238 19.32 -16.87 1.24
CA ASP A 238 20.38 -17.36 0.34
C ASP A 238 21.69 -16.67 0.77
N GLU A 239 22.63 -17.44 1.33
CA GLU A 239 24.00 -16.97 1.56
C GLU A 239 24.67 -16.76 0.19
N ASN A 240 25.16 -15.53 -0.05
CA ASN A 240 25.96 -15.09 -1.20
C ASN A 240 25.22 -14.93 -2.55
N GLY A 241 24.65 -13.74 -2.76
CA GLY A 241 24.49 -13.17 -4.09
C GLY A 241 25.35 -11.91 -4.17
N GLU A 242 26.56 -12.03 -4.71
CA GLU A 242 27.40 -10.88 -5.05
C GLU A 242 26.63 -9.93 -5.98
N GLU A 243 26.63 -8.64 -5.66
CA GLU A 243 26.20 -7.60 -6.58
C GLU A 243 27.14 -7.59 -7.79
N HIS A 244 26.79 -8.31 -8.85
CA HIS A 244 27.42 -8.11 -10.15
C HIS A 244 27.00 -6.74 -10.71
N THR A 245 27.66 -5.70 -10.24
CA THR A 245 27.71 -4.42 -10.91
C THR A 245 28.52 -4.62 -12.19
N GLN A 246 27.86 -4.72 -13.35
CA GLN A 246 28.54 -4.67 -14.64
C GLN A 246 29.20 -3.29 -14.78
N ARG A 247 30.50 -3.21 -14.50
CA ARG A 247 31.33 -2.09 -14.95
C ARG A 247 31.40 -2.16 -16.48
N SER A 248 30.77 -1.20 -17.14
CA SER A 248 31.03 -0.89 -18.53
C SER A 248 32.52 -0.59 -18.70
N GLY A 249 33.22 -1.49 -19.39
CA GLY A 249 34.60 -1.29 -19.83
C GLY A 249 34.64 -0.38 -21.05
N VAL A 250 35.42 0.67 -20.92
CA VAL A 250 35.72 1.72 -21.89
C VAL A 250 36.20 1.15 -23.23
N ILE A 251 35.61 1.62 -24.33
CA ILE A 251 36.15 1.48 -25.68
C ILE A 251 37.30 2.48 -25.80
N ASN A 252 38.54 2.01 -25.76
CA ASN A 252 39.68 2.78 -26.25
C ASN A 252 39.68 2.69 -27.78
N THR A 253 39.53 3.84 -28.42
CA THR A 253 39.90 4.04 -29.83
C THR A 253 41.33 4.56 -29.83
N ASP A 254 42.27 3.68 -30.18
CA ASP A 254 43.60 4.14 -30.55
C ASP A 254 43.66 4.28 -32.07
N VAL A 255 43.97 5.52 -32.46
CA VAL A 255 44.35 5.99 -33.77
C VAL A 255 45.82 5.63 -33.98
N ASP A 256 46.13 4.93 -35.07
CA ASP A 256 47.30 5.17 -35.92
C ASP A 256 47.08 4.49 -37.29
#